data_AF-A0A959CFY2-F1
#
_entry.id   AF-A0A959CFY2-F1
#
_cell.length_a   1.000
_cell.length_b   1.000
_cell.length_c   1.000
_cell.angle_alpha   90.00
_cell.angle_beta   90.00
_cell.angle_gamma   90.00
#
_symmetry.space_group_name_H-M   'P 1'
#
loop_
_entity.id
_entity.type
_entity.pdbx_description
1 polymer ?
#
loop_
_entity_poly.entity_id
_entity_poly.type
_entity_poly.pdbx_seq_one_letter_code
_entity_poly.pdbx_strand_id
1 'polypeptide(L)'
;MGTAFKNAGLLDSAGIQFNLGLASSFSHPSDNEGNNAEVRALLYANWAESKFALGEYEAADEMARHSLEFDPDMAEAYMVLGEKAALEGRLDDADGHFRIAEALYRENEYPVDRELAKVILRRARLAADRNPANKHLLQMCNDALSLVLPHFYPENDYENPDPATFYPENTILEALDLKSHILWEQSRLAGNGDGLLLYADTTTALALQSADMLNATYGFESSVLYSLEYTRALHERYFAILFERYRQFGASPDRIVAFSERSRALLLRQKLAADAALQRSRDHATTLDEETVLRTELAEQKNNLVEMEAYGDPPGDIDAQKKKIFRLEEKWAALRKKLPSAAADASDEVATLKAIQDFLPSDSAMLVEYFYNPESGALYQIGIRRQGVRIVQNSLSAADLEAFIAFVRDEDAAKNRANIDRTYRDQFVWQARMLYDTLLGQLAGDLPLKELIVVPDGILGAF
;
A
#
# COMPACT_ATOMS: atom_id res chain seq x y z
N MET A 1 6.62 26.71 0.31
CA MET A 1 7.84 25.93 -0.02
C MET A 1 7.96 24.67 0.84
N GLY A 2 7.89 24.77 2.18
CA GLY A 2 7.93 23.58 3.06
C GLY A 2 6.90 22.50 2.71
N THR A 3 5.63 22.87 2.50
CA THR A 3 4.58 21.93 2.05
C THR A 3 4.91 21.21 0.74
N ALA A 4 5.60 21.88 -0.20
CA ALA A 4 6.00 21.26 -1.46
C ALA A 4 7.07 20.18 -1.24
N PHE A 5 8.06 20.43 -0.38
CA PHE A 5 9.03 19.40 0.02
C PHE A 5 8.38 18.26 0.81
N LYS A 6 7.41 18.57 1.69
CA LYS A 6 6.63 17.57 2.43
C LYS A 6 5.92 16.62 1.47
N ASN A 7 5.21 17.17 0.49
CA ASN A 7 4.48 16.41 -0.53
C ASN A 7 5.43 15.59 -1.43
N ALA A 8 6.67 16.04 -1.61
CA ALA A 8 7.71 15.31 -2.32
C ALA A 8 8.44 14.25 -1.46
N GLY A 9 8.02 14.02 -0.21
CA GLY A 9 8.66 13.09 0.72
C GLY A 9 10.02 13.56 1.27
N LEU A 10 10.44 14.78 0.96
CA LEU A 10 11.70 15.38 1.41
C LEU A 10 11.51 16.05 2.78
N LEU A 11 11.18 15.24 3.79
CA LEU A 11 10.71 15.70 5.11
C LEU A 11 11.75 16.55 5.87
N ASP A 12 13.04 16.21 5.77
CA ASP A 12 14.12 17.03 6.35
C ASP A 12 14.18 18.44 5.71
N SER A 13 14.06 18.48 4.38
CA SER A 13 14.03 19.75 3.64
C SER A 13 12.78 20.55 3.95
N ALA A 14 11.64 19.89 4.15
CA ALA A 14 10.40 20.51 4.59
C ALA A 14 10.58 21.18 5.97
N GLY A 15 11.16 20.47 6.94
CA GLY A 15 11.45 20.98 8.28
C GLY A 15 12.33 22.24 8.27
N ILE A 16 13.38 22.27 7.43
CA ILE A 16 14.22 23.45 7.25
C ILE A 16 13.39 24.65 6.77
N GLN A 17 12.51 24.45 5.80
CA GLN A 17 11.67 25.53 5.26
C GLN A 17 10.62 26.01 6.27
N PHE A 18 10.04 25.13 7.08
CA PHE A 18 9.12 25.54 8.15
C PHE A 18 9.83 26.39 9.20
N ASN A 19 11.04 25.98 9.61
CA ASN A 19 11.86 26.77 10.54
C ASN A 19 12.23 28.14 9.97
N LEU A 20 12.62 28.22 8.70
CA LEU A 20 12.89 29.51 8.02
C LEU A 20 11.63 30.39 7.97
N GLY A 21 10.48 29.80 7.66
CA GLY A 21 9.19 30.49 7.69
C GLY A 21 8.86 31.06 9.07
N LEU A 22 9.07 30.25 10.12
CA LEU A 22 8.85 30.67 11.51
C LEU A 22 9.78 31.82 11.89
N ALA A 23 11.08 31.69 11.63
CA ALA A 23 12.06 32.74 11.89
C ALA A 23 11.70 34.05 11.16
N SER A 24 11.22 33.96 9.91
CA SER A 24 10.72 35.11 9.16
C SER A 24 9.48 35.73 9.82
N SER A 25 8.51 34.91 10.25
CA SER A 25 7.27 35.39 10.89
C SER A 25 7.50 36.10 12.23
N PHE A 26 8.58 35.76 12.95
CA PHE A 26 8.96 36.43 14.19
C PHE A 26 9.78 37.70 13.94
N SER A 27 10.65 37.70 12.92
CA SER A 27 11.53 38.83 12.61
C SER A 27 10.84 39.93 11.79
N HIS A 28 9.81 39.57 11.02
CA HIS A 28 9.05 40.48 10.16
C HIS A 28 7.54 40.25 10.34
N PRO A 29 6.99 40.51 11.54
CA PRO A 29 5.57 40.32 11.78
C PRO A 29 4.76 41.29 10.90
N SER A 30 3.64 40.82 10.37
CA SER A 30 2.64 41.71 9.77
C SER A 30 1.99 42.60 10.85
N ASP A 31 1.39 43.72 10.45
CA ASP A 31 0.70 44.61 11.39
C ASP A 31 -0.51 43.95 12.07
N ASN A 32 -1.01 42.83 11.53
CA ASN A 32 -2.09 42.06 12.13
C ASN A 32 -1.53 40.88 12.94
N GLU A 33 -1.59 40.99 14.27
CA GLU A 33 -1.09 39.98 15.19
C GLU A 33 -1.82 38.64 15.06
N GLY A 34 -3.12 38.65 14.73
CA GLY A 34 -3.91 37.45 14.46
C GLY A 34 -3.38 36.67 13.25
N ASN A 35 -3.13 37.36 12.13
CA ASN A 35 -2.55 36.75 10.94
C ASN A 35 -1.15 36.14 11.22
N ASN A 36 -0.37 36.76 12.11
CA ASN A 36 0.93 36.21 12.49
C ASN A 36 0.78 34.94 13.34
N ALA A 37 -0.21 34.89 14.23
CA ALA A 37 -0.49 33.71 15.05
C ALA A 37 -0.97 32.54 14.18
N GLU A 38 -1.92 32.76 13.28
CA GLU A 38 -2.42 31.74 12.33
C GLU A 38 -1.28 31.16 11.47
N VAL A 39 -0.42 32.02 10.91
CA VAL A 39 0.72 31.57 10.11
C VAL A 39 1.69 30.73 10.94
N ARG A 40 1.96 31.12 12.19
CA ARG A 40 2.85 30.36 13.08
C ARG A 40 2.23 29.03 13.47
N ALA A 41 0.95 29.01 13.83
CA ALA A 41 0.23 27.78 14.13
C ALA A 41 0.32 26.78 12.98
N LEU A 42 0.04 27.24 11.76
CA LEU A 42 0.11 26.41 10.55
C LEU A 42 1.53 25.90 10.26
N LEU A 43 2.56 26.74 10.46
CA LEU A 43 3.95 26.32 10.27
C LEU A 43 4.38 25.27 11.29
N TYR A 44 4.03 25.46 12.56
CA TYR A 44 4.30 24.49 13.62
C TYR A 44 3.56 23.17 13.41
N ALA A 45 2.28 23.20 13.00
CA ALA A 45 1.50 21.99 12.72
C ALA A 45 2.10 21.18 11.56
N ASN A 46 2.43 21.83 10.45
CA ASN A 46 3.06 21.15 9.32
C ASN A 46 4.46 20.60 9.65
N TRP A 47 5.20 21.27 10.53
CA TRP A 47 6.47 20.77 11.01
C TRP A 47 6.28 19.57 11.94
N ALA A 48 5.28 19.60 12.82
CA ALA A 48 4.91 18.49 13.68
C ALA A 48 4.60 17.22 12.88
N GLU A 49 3.79 17.32 11.82
CA GLU A 49 3.51 16.20 10.91
C GLU A 49 4.79 15.65 10.26
N SER A 50 5.68 16.54 9.80
CA SER A 50 6.92 16.12 9.13
C SER A 50 7.86 15.41 10.12
N LYS A 51 7.92 15.87 11.37
CA LYS A 51 8.68 15.24 12.45
C LYS A 51 8.10 13.89 12.84
N PHE A 52 6.77 13.80 12.88
CA PHE A 52 6.07 12.55 13.15
C PHE A 52 6.40 11.50 12.08
N ALA A 53 6.33 11.88 10.80
CA ALA A 53 6.65 11.01 9.67
C ALA A 53 8.14 10.58 9.63
N LEU A 54 9.05 11.35 10.25
CA LEU A 54 10.45 10.97 10.45
C LEU A 54 10.67 10.04 11.66
N GLY A 55 9.65 9.75 12.44
CA GLY A 55 9.75 8.97 13.69
C GLY A 55 10.27 9.77 14.89
N GLU A 56 10.38 11.10 14.77
CA GLU A 56 10.80 12.00 15.85
C GLU A 56 9.59 12.41 16.71
N TYR A 57 8.96 11.44 17.39
CA TYR A 57 7.65 11.60 18.01
C TYR A 57 7.60 12.65 19.14
N GLU A 58 8.66 12.79 19.93
CA GLU A 58 8.73 13.80 20.98
C GLU A 58 8.81 15.22 20.41
N ALA A 59 9.63 15.42 19.37
CA ALA A 59 9.73 16.69 18.68
C ALA A 59 8.41 17.04 17.97
N ALA A 60 7.73 16.05 17.40
CA ALA A 60 6.43 16.23 16.78
C ALA A 60 5.38 16.74 17.79
N ASP A 61 5.34 16.16 18.99
CA ASP A 61 4.45 16.61 20.07
C ASP A 61 4.76 18.03 20.55
N GLU A 62 6.04 18.38 20.70
CA GLU A 62 6.45 19.73 21.07
C GLU A 62 5.98 20.75 20.03
N MET A 63 6.20 20.48 18.74
CA MET A 63 5.75 21.37 17.66
C MET A 63 4.22 21.45 17.59
N ALA A 64 3.50 20.35 17.80
CA ALA A 64 2.03 20.35 17.84
C ALA A 64 1.51 21.19 19.01
N ARG A 65 2.12 21.12 20.19
CA ARG A 65 1.75 21.96 21.34
C ARG A 65 2.04 23.43 21.08
N HIS A 66 3.18 23.76 20.48
CA HIS A 66 3.48 25.14 20.08
C HIS A 66 2.48 25.67 19.04
N SER A 67 2.01 24.83 18.12
CA SER A 67 0.94 25.21 17.19
C SER A 67 -0.31 25.66 17.96
N LEU A 68 -0.73 24.85 18.95
CA LEU A 68 -1.90 25.12 19.79
C LEU A 68 -1.74 26.32 20.75
N GLU A 69 -0.51 26.75 21.04
CA GLU A 69 -0.26 27.99 21.78
C GLU A 69 -0.59 29.24 20.95
N PHE A 70 -0.49 29.16 19.61
CA PHE A 70 -0.85 30.25 18.69
C PHE A 70 -2.29 30.15 18.22
N ASP A 71 -2.78 28.94 17.95
CA ASP A 71 -4.16 28.68 17.54
C ASP A 71 -4.70 27.40 18.21
N PRO A 72 -5.52 27.53 19.25
CA PRO A 72 -6.15 26.39 19.93
C PRO A 72 -7.06 25.54 19.03
N ASP A 73 -7.49 26.06 17.89
CA ASP A 73 -8.43 25.42 16.97
C ASP A 73 -7.70 24.78 15.76
N MET A 74 -6.38 24.58 15.86
CA MET A 74 -5.58 23.92 14.82
C MET A 74 -5.80 22.40 14.81
N ALA A 75 -6.69 21.91 13.94
CA ALA A 75 -7.06 20.50 13.82
C ALA A 75 -5.85 19.58 13.54
N GLU A 76 -4.92 20.00 12.69
CA GLU A 76 -3.71 19.27 12.30
C GLU A 76 -2.80 18.99 13.52
N ALA A 77 -2.73 19.93 14.48
CA ALA A 77 -1.96 19.72 15.70
C ALA A 77 -2.60 18.62 16.57
N TYR A 78 -3.93 18.61 16.68
CA TYR A 78 -4.65 17.54 17.38
C TYR A 78 -4.49 16.18 16.69
N MET A 79 -4.40 16.13 15.36
CA MET A 79 -4.08 14.90 14.64
C MET A 79 -2.74 14.31 15.09
N VAL A 80 -1.68 15.12 15.13
CA VAL A 80 -0.35 14.67 15.57
C VAL A 80 -0.35 14.20 17.03
N LEU A 81 -1.03 14.92 17.93
CA LEU A 81 -1.15 14.52 19.33
C LEU A 81 -1.91 13.20 19.49
N GLY A 82 -2.98 13.00 18.70
CA GLY A 82 -3.74 11.76 18.68
C GLY A 82 -2.91 10.57 18.21
N GLU A 83 -2.15 10.74 17.13
CA GLU A 83 -1.26 9.70 16.59
C GLU A 83 -0.17 9.31 17.60
N LYS A 84 0.46 10.29 18.26
CA LYS A 84 1.42 10.01 19.33
C LYS A 84 0.79 9.24 20.49
N ALA A 85 -0.38 9.67 20.96
CA ALA A 85 -1.08 8.99 22.04
C ALA A 85 -1.43 7.53 21.66
N ALA A 86 -1.80 7.29 20.40
CA ALA A 86 -2.04 5.96 19.87
C ALA A 86 -0.76 5.09 19.89
N LEU A 87 0.37 5.62 19.44
CA LEU A 87 1.68 4.94 19.49
C LEU A 87 2.09 4.56 20.92
N GLU A 88 1.77 5.41 21.90
CA GLU A 88 2.05 5.16 23.32
C GLU A 88 1.02 4.23 23.99
N GLY A 89 0.05 3.71 23.22
CA GLY A 89 -1.01 2.83 23.70
C GLY A 89 -2.09 3.52 24.54
N ARG A 90 -2.08 4.86 24.61
CA ARG A 90 -3.09 5.67 25.31
C ARG A 90 -4.29 5.91 24.39
N LEU A 91 -5.01 4.83 24.10
CA LEU A 91 -6.07 4.83 23.09
C LEU A 91 -7.22 5.80 23.40
N ASP A 92 -7.53 6.05 24.67
CA ASP A 92 -8.61 6.97 25.08
C ASP A 92 -8.22 8.44 24.85
N ASP A 93 -6.98 8.80 25.19
CA ASP A 93 -6.43 10.13 24.90
C ASP A 93 -6.39 10.37 23.39
N ALA A 94 -5.98 9.35 22.63
CA ALA A 94 -5.93 9.40 21.17
C ALA A 94 -7.31 9.67 20.54
N ASP A 95 -8.35 8.92 20.91
CA ASP A 95 -9.72 9.20 20.45
C ASP A 95 -10.21 10.58 20.92
N GLY A 96 -9.80 11.04 22.11
CA GLY A 96 -10.08 12.39 22.58
C GLY A 96 -9.53 13.46 21.64
N HIS A 97 -8.25 13.38 21.28
CA HIS A 97 -7.63 14.31 20.33
C HIS A 97 -8.26 14.24 18.93
N PHE A 98 -8.49 13.04 18.40
CA PHE A 98 -9.11 12.88 17.09
C PHE A 98 -10.55 13.41 17.03
N ARG A 99 -11.32 13.31 18.11
CA ARG A 99 -12.67 13.92 18.17
C ARG A 99 -12.63 15.44 18.08
N ILE A 100 -11.61 16.06 18.67
CA ILE A 100 -11.42 17.52 18.58
C ILE A 100 -11.09 17.89 17.13
N ALA A 101 -10.10 17.21 16.51
CA ALA A 101 -9.75 17.43 15.11
C ALA A 101 -10.95 17.21 14.16
N GLU A 102 -11.74 16.15 14.36
CA GLU A 102 -12.94 15.91 13.56
C GLU A 102 -13.99 17.02 13.71
N ALA A 103 -14.23 17.50 14.94
CA ALA A 103 -15.17 18.58 15.18
C ALA A 103 -14.74 19.84 14.41
N LEU A 104 -13.46 20.20 14.51
CA LEU A 104 -12.89 21.36 13.82
C LEU A 104 -12.97 21.25 12.30
N TYR A 105 -12.63 20.09 11.72
CA TYR A 105 -12.77 19.91 10.27
C TYR A 105 -14.22 20.01 9.79
N ARG A 106 -15.18 19.50 10.57
CA ARG A 106 -16.61 19.57 10.23
C ARG A 106 -17.15 21.01 10.21
N GLU A 107 -16.56 21.95 10.92
CA GLU A 107 -17.01 23.35 10.95
C GLU A 107 -16.88 24.04 9.58
N ASN A 108 -15.97 23.58 8.72
CA ASN A 108 -15.77 24.16 7.39
C ASN A 108 -16.86 23.77 6.37
N GLU A 109 -17.68 22.76 6.68
CA GLU A 109 -18.77 22.25 5.82
C GLU A 109 -18.36 21.94 4.37
N TYR A 110 -17.09 21.54 4.15
CA TYR A 110 -16.62 21.18 2.81
C TYR A 110 -17.30 19.90 2.31
N PRO A 111 -17.78 19.87 1.05
CA PRO A 111 -18.43 18.68 0.48
C PRO A 111 -17.45 17.53 0.23
N VAL A 112 -16.17 17.86 0.03
CA VAL A 112 -15.03 16.94 -0.04
C VAL A 112 -14.01 17.43 0.94
N ASP A 113 -13.58 16.54 1.85
CA ASP A 113 -12.61 16.88 2.89
C ASP A 113 -11.75 15.66 3.23
N ARG A 114 -10.55 15.65 2.65
CA ARG A 114 -9.59 14.56 2.87
C ARG A 114 -9.08 14.51 4.31
N GLU A 115 -9.00 15.64 5.00
CA GLU A 115 -8.47 15.67 6.36
C GLU A 115 -9.53 15.20 7.36
N LEU A 116 -10.80 15.57 7.13
CA LEU A 116 -11.94 14.97 7.83
C LEU A 116 -12.03 13.45 7.59
N ALA A 117 -11.84 13.01 6.35
CA ALA A 117 -11.84 11.59 6.03
C ALA A 117 -10.72 10.84 6.79
N LYS A 118 -9.49 11.37 6.78
CA LYS A 118 -8.35 10.78 7.52
C LYS A 118 -8.63 10.66 9.02
N VAL A 119 -9.16 11.69 9.67
CA VAL A 119 -9.45 11.62 11.12
C VAL A 119 -10.54 10.58 11.44
N ILE A 120 -11.58 10.48 10.60
CA ILE A 120 -12.60 9.43 10.73
C ILE A 120 -11.96 8.04 10.63
N LEU A 121 -11.04 7.84 9.67
CA LEU A 121 -10.31 6.57 9.52
C LEU A 121 -9.42 6.26 10.72
N ARG A 122 -8.73 7.24 11.31
CA ARG A 122 -7.92 7.02 12.52
C ARG A 122 -8.77 6.61 13.72
N ARG A 123 -9.95 7.24 13.89
CA ARG A 123 -10.91 6.83 14.92
C ARG A 123 -11.47 5.44 14.66
N ALA A 124 -11.80 5.11 13.42
CA ALA A 124 -12.27 3.79 13.03
C ALA A 124 -11.20 2.72 13.29
N ARG A 125 -9.92 3.00 13.00
CA ARG A 125 -8.78 2.12 13.33
C ARG A 125 -8.70 1.84 14.83
N LEU A 126 -8.65 2.89 15.66
CA LEU A 126 -8.60 2.74 17.12
C LEU A 126 -9.78 1.94 17.67
N ALA A 127 -10.97 2.16 17.13
CA ALA A 127 -12.17 1.43 17.53
C ALA A 127 -12.12 -0.05 17.07
N ALA A 128 -11.57 -0.32 15.89
CA ALA A 128 -11.36 -1.67 15.38
C ALA A 128 -10.36 -2.46 16.22
N ASP A 129 -9.25 -1.83 16.64
CA ASP A 129 -8.23 -2.46 17.49
C ASP A 129 -8.79 -2.90 18.85
N ARG A 130 -9.78 -2.15 19.37
CA ARG A 130 -10.49 -2.50 20.62
C ARG A 130 -11.55 -3.58 20.40
N ASN A 131 -12.33 -3.46 19.33
CA ASN A 131 -13.43 -4.37 19.02
C ASN A 131 -13.73 -4.39 17.51
N PRO A 132 -13.14 -5.32 16.75
CA PRO A 132 -13.36 -5.41 15.31
C PRO A 132 -14.79 -5.82 14.92
N ALA A 133 -15.57 -6.36 15.87
CA ALA A 133 -16.99 -6.69 15.66
C ALA A 133 -17.92 -5.48 15.82
N ASN A 134 -17.38 -4.27 16.08
CA ASN A 134 -18.18 -3.06 16.15
C ASN A 134 -18.82 -2.77 14.77
N LYS A 135 -20.15 -2.69 14.76
CA LYS A 135 -20.95 -2.51 13.54
C LYS A 135 -20.75 -1.14 12.89
N HIS A 136 -20.34 -0.12 13.65
CA HIS A 136 -20.22 1.25 13.14
C HIS A 136 -18.93 1.46 12.31
N LEU A 137 -17.98 0.54 12.36
CA LEU A 137 -16.67 0.69 11.72
C LEU A 137 -16.77 0.78 10.19
N LEU A 138 -17.65 -0.03 9.59
CA LEU A 138 -17.86 -0.02 8.14
C LEU A 138 -18.53 1.27 7.67
N GLN A 139 -19.50 1.77 8.43
CA GLN A 139 -20.12 3.08 8.19
C GLN A 139 -19.07 4.20 8.24
N MET A 140 -18.18 4.21 9.24
CA MET A 140 -17.10 5.21 9.31
C MET A 140 -16.18 5.16 8.08
N CYS A 141 -15.87 3.97 7.56
CA CYS A 141 -15.09 3.84 6.33
C CYS A 141 -15.87 4.38 5.11
N ASN A 142 -17.18 4.13 5.05
CA ASN A 142 -18.06 4.66 4.01
C ASN A 142 -18.18 6.18 4.08
N ASP A 143 -18.29 6.75 5.28
CA ASP A 143 -18.31 8.20 5.50
C ASP A 143 -17.00 8.83 5.00
N ALA A 144 -15.86 8.23 5.36
CA ALA A 144 -14.55 8.68 4.87
C ALA A 144 -14.42 8.55 3.34
N LEU A 145 -14.90 7.47 2.73
CA LEU A 145 -14.93 7.31 1.27
C LEU A 145 -15.80 8.38 0.61
N SER A 146 -16.97 8.68 1.17
CA SER A 146 -17.91 9.68 0.61
C SER A 146 -17.32 11.10 0.63
N LEU A 147 -16.43 11.39 1.59
CA LEU A 147 -15.70 12.65 1.69
C LEU A 147 -14.58 12.82 0.67
N VAL A 148 -14.19 11.74 -0.04
CA VAL A 148 -13.21 11.79 -1.13
C VAL A 148 -13.76 11.26 -2.45
N LEU A 149 -15.00 10.78 -2.48
CA LEU A 149 -15.72 10.32 -3.66
C LEU A 149 -17.12 10.96 -3.65
N PRO A 150 -17.29 12.14 -4.25
CA PRO A 150 -18.50 12.97 -4.13
C PRO A 150 -19.80 12.30 -4.55
N HIS A 151 -19.73 11.24 -5.36
CA HIS A 151 -20.87 10.52 -5.91
C HIS A 151 -21.04 9.12 -5.33
N PHE A 152 -20.28 8.78 -4.28
CA PHE A 152 -20.43 7.54 -3.55
C PHE A 152 -21.42 7.74 -2.40
N TYR A 153 -22.63 7.19 -2.54
CA TYR A 153 -23.68 7.23 -1.54
C TYR A 153 -24.12 5.80 -1.21
N PRO A 154 -23.40 5.10 -0.31
CA PRO A 154 -23.69 3.69 -0.04
C PRO A 154 -25.06 3.53 0.61
N GLU A 155 -25.86 2.60 0.08
CA GLU A 155 -27.16 2.23 0.67
C GLU A 155 -26.98 1.31 1.89
N ASN A 156 -25.80 0.70 2.05
CA ASN A 156 -25.46 -0.14 3.17
C ASN A 156 -23.95 -0.18 3.47
N ASP A 157 -23.60 -0.62 4.68
CA ASP A 157 -22.23 -0.70 5.20
C ASP A 157 -21.24 -1.48 4.32
N TYR A 158 -21.72 -2.44 3.52
CA TYR A 158 -20.88 -3.35 2.74
C TYR A 158 -20.61 -2.88 1.31
N GLU A 159 -21.36 -1.89 0.83
CA GLU A 159 -21.29 -1.42 -0.55
C GLU A 159 -19.95 -0.76 -0.86
N ASN A 160 -19.39 -1.04 -2.02
CA ASN A 160 -18.11 -0.48 -2.44
C ASN A 160 -18.30 0.54 -3.57
N PRO A 161 -17.43 1.56 -3.65
CA PRO A 161 -17.50 2.55 -4.71
C PRO A 161 -17.17 1.95 -6.09
N ASP A 162 -17.69 2.56 -7.15
CA ASP A 162 -17.35 2.20 -8.53
C ASP A 162 -15.87 2.56 -8.81
N PRO A 163 -15.00 1.59 -9.14
CA PRO A 163 -13.59 1.85 -9.44
C PRO A 163 -13.37 2.83 -10.60
N ALA A 164 -14.36 3.06 -11.48
CA ALA A 164 -14.25 4.06 -12.55
C ALA A 164 -14.20 5.50 -12.02
N THR A 165 -14.63 5.73 -10.77
CA THR A 165 -14.60 7.03 -10.09
C THR A 165 -13.28 7.31 -9.38
N PHE A 166 -12.36 6.33 -9.33
CA PHE A 166 -11.10 6.49 -8.60
C PHE A 166 -10.16 7.45 -9.32
N TYR A 167 -9.46 8.21 -8.52
CA TYR A 167 -8.37 9.08 -8.92
C TYR A 167 -7.20 8.92 -7.93
N PRO A 168 -6.00 9.46 -8.21
CA PRO A 168 -4.82 9.28 -7.36
C PRO A 168 -4.90 9.96 -5.98
N GLU A 169 -5.71 9.40 -5.08
CA GLU A 169 -5.95 9.86 -3.71
C GLU A 169 -5.61 8.77 -2.68
N ASN A 170 -4.72 9.10 -1.75
CA ASN A 170 -4.24 8.16 -0.73
C ASN A 170 -5.37 7.77 0.22
N THR A 171 -6.27 8.70 0.54
CA THR A 171 -7.36 8.45 1.49
C THR A 171 -8.36 7.40 0.96
N ILE A 172 -8.53 7.26 -0.37
CA ILE A 172 -9.31 6.16 -0.96
C ILE A 172 -8.68 4.81 -0.62
N LEU A 173 -7.37 4.68 -0.81
CA LEU A 173 -6.61 3.47 -0.48
C LEU A 173 -6.70 3.17 1.02
N GLU A 174 -6.44 4.15 1.89
CA GLU A 174 -6.51 3.99 3.35
C GLU A 174 -7.91 3.52 3.81
N ALA A 175 -8.97 4.10 3.26
CA ALA A 175 -10.34 3.75 3.62
C ALA A 175 -10.71 2.33 3.17
N LEU A 176 -10.38 1.96 1.93
CA LEU A 176 -10.62 0.61 1.41
C LEU A 176 -9.78 -0.44 2.14
N ASP A 177 -8.52 -0.12 2.46
CA ASP A 177 -7.64 -0.98 3.23
C ASP A 177 -8.20 -1.25 4.64
N LEU A 178 -8.58 -0.20 5.38
CA LEU A 178 -9.19 -0.35 6.70
C LEU A 178 -10.52 -1.11 6.62
N LYS A 179 -11.39 -0.77 5.67
CA LYS A 179 -12.68 -1.45 5.47
C LYS A 179 -12.49 -2.94 5.18
N SER A 180 -11.56 -3.27 4.28
CA SER A 180 -11.18 -4.65 3.96
C SER A 180 -10.66 -5.39 5.19
N HIS A 181 -9.79 -4.76 6.00
CA HIS A 181 -9.29 -5.34 7.24
C HIS A 181 -10.42 -5.68 8.22
N ILE A 182 -11.35 -4.73 8.44
CA ILE A 182 -12.51 -4.94 9.32
C ILE A 182 -13.38 -6.10 8.82
N LEU A 183 -13.69 -6.13 7.50
CA LEU A 183 -14.48 -7.20 6.90
C LEU A 183 -13.82 -8.57 7.06
N TRP A 184 -12.50 -8.63 6.88
CA TRP A 184 -11.71 -9.83 7.08
C TRP A 184 -11.78 -10.33 8.52
N GLU A 185 -11.53 -9.45 9.50
CA GLU A 185 -11.59 -9.82 10.92
C GLU A 185 -13.01 -10.23 11.35
N GLN A 186 -14.03 -9.52 10.89
CA GLN A 186 -15.43 -9.90 11.15
C GLN A 186 -15.79 -11.26 10.54
N SER A 187 -15.32 -11.55 9.32
CA SER A 187 -15.48 -12.85 8.69
C SER A 187 -14.83 -13.96 9.51
N ARG A 188 -13.60 -13.74 9.98
CA ARG A 188 -12.86 -14.69 10.81
C ARG A 188 -13.56 -14.99 12.14
N LEU A 189 -14.14 -13.96 12.77
CA LEU A 189 -14.91 -14.09 14.01
C LEU A 189 -16.27 -14.78 13.80
N ALA A 190 -16.94 -14.51 12.69
CA ALA A 190 -18.23 -15.12 12.36
C ALA A 190 -18.11 -16.61 11.98
N GLY A 191 -16.95 -17.04 11.48
CA GLY A 191 -16.57 -18.44 11.32
C GLY A 191 -17.27 -19.22 10.21
N ASN A 192 -18.23 -18.66 9.45
CA ASN A 192 -18.93 -19.33 8.32
C ASN A 192 -19.80 -18.37 7.46
N GLY A 193 -19.30 -17.20 7.05
CA GLY A 193 -20.07 -16.25 6.24
C GLY A 193 -19.42 -15.96 4.87
N ASP A 194 -19.82 -16.68 3.81
CA ASP A 194 -19.35 -16.41 2.43
C ASP A 194 -19.57 -14.93 2.04
N GLY A 195 -20.65 -14.31 2.54
CA GLY A 195 -20.94 -12.89 2.28
C GLY A 195 -19.88 -11.94 2.82
N LEU A 196 -19.48 -12.04 4.09
CA LEU A 196 -18.44 -11.18 4.67
C LEU A 196 -17.09 -11.40 3.99
N LEU A 197 -16.79 -12.65 3.66
CA LEU A 197 -15.54 -12.99 2.98
C LEU A 197 -15.52 -12.50 1.52
N LEU A 198 -16.67 -12.48 0.84
CA LEU A 198 -16.84 -11.88 -0.48
C LEU A 198 -16.69 -10.36 -0.44
N TYR A 199 -17.26 -9.70 0.58
CA TYR A 199 -17.04 -8.26 0.77
C TYR A 199 -15.57 -7.98 1.07
N ALA A 200 -14.92 -8.76 1.94
CA ALA A 200 -13.47 -8.63 2.17
C ALA A 200 -12.68 -8.79 0.86
N ASP A 201 -12.98 -9.81 0.03
CA ASP A 201 -12.34 -10.01 -1.29
C ASP A 201 -12.50 -8.79 -2.20
N THR A 202 -13.73 -8.37 -2.45
CA THR A 202 -14.02 -7.27 -3.39
C THR A 202 -13.45 -5.94 -2.90
N THR A 203 -13.53 -5.64 -1.60
CA THR A 203 -12.96 -4.41 -1.03
C THR A 203 -11.43 -4.43 -1.08
N THR A 204 -10.79 -5.58 -0.82
CA THR A 204 -9.32 -5.71 -0.92
C THR A 204 -8.85 -5.54 -2.37
N ALA A 205 -9.59 -6.09 -3.33
CA ALA A 205 -9.27 -5.92 -4.74
C ALA A 205 -9.33 -4.44 -5.18
N LEU A 206 -10.29 -3.68 -4.65
CA LEU A 206 -10.39 -2.23 -4.89
C LEU A 206 -9.26 -1.46 -4.20
N ALA A 207 -8.89 -1.83 -2.97
CA ALA A 207 -7.72 -1.25 -2.30
C ALA A 207 -6.45 -1.45 -3.14
N LEU A 208 -6.23 -2.67 -3.65
CA LEU A 208 -5.10 -2.95 -4.54
C LEU A 208 -5.15 -2.16 -5.85
N GLN A 209 -6.35 -1.97 -6.42
CA GLN A 209 -6.51 -1.11 -7.60
C GLN A 209 -6.18 0.36 -7.30
N SER A 210 -6.57 0.87 -6.13
CA SER A 210 -6.19 2.22 -5.68
C SER A 210 -4.67 2.34 -5.48
N ALA A 211 -4.04 1.33 -4.89
CA ALA A 211 -2.59 1.27 -4.74
C ALA A 211 -1.86 1.27 -6.10
N ASP A 212 -2.33 0.48 -7.06
CA ASP A 212 -1.80 0.47 -8.43
C ASP A 212 -1.94 1.83 -9.10
N MET A 213 -3.06 2.54 -8.91
CA MET A 213 -3.28 3.88 -9.45
C MET A 213 -2.31 4.92 -8.87
N LEU A 214 -2.08 4.87 -7.56
CA LEU A 214 -1.12 5.74 -6.87
C LEU A 214 0.31 5.47 -7.34
N ASN A 215 0.70 4.20 -7.41
CA ASN A 215 2.01 3.78 -7.93
C ASN A 215 2.21 4.18 -9.40
N ALA A 216 1.15 4.07 -10.22
CA ALA A 216 1.13 4.53 -11.60
C ALA A 216 1.07 6.06 -11.75
N THR A 217 0.97 6.83 -10.66
CA THR A 217 0.99 8.30 -10.69
C THR A 217 2.32 8.84 -10.19
N TYR A 218 2.78 8.44 -9.01
CA TYR A 218 3.94 9.00 -8.33
C TYR A 218 5.25 8.22 -8.58
N GLY A 219 5.43 7.66 -9.77
CA GLY A 219 6.44 6.64 -10.05
C GLY A 219 7.87 6.97 -9.58
N PHE A 220 8.55 5.95 -9.04
CA PHE A 220 10.00 5.83 -8.82
C PHE A 220 10.75 7.08 -8.33
N GLU A 221 10.54 7.49 -7.08
CA GLU A 221 11.63 8.14 -6.32
C GLU A 221 11.33 8.07 -4.81
N SER A 222 12.21 7.41 -4.05
CA SER A 222 12.24 7.30 -2.58
C SER A 222 11.07 6.60 -1.87
N SER A 223 9.81 6.80 -2.27
CA SER A 223 8.61 6.22 -1.66
C SER A 223 8.33 4.75 -2.06
N VAL A 224 9.20 4.17 -2.89
CA VAL A 224 9.04 2.79 -3.42
C VAL A 224 9.20 1.73 -2.33
N LEU A 225 10.19 1.85 -1.43
CA LEU A 225 10.35 0.87 -0.34
C LEU A 225 9.17 0.91 0.63
N TYR A 226 8.71 2.11 0.98
CA TYR A 226 7.55 2.32 1.84
C TYR A 226 6.24 1.82 1.19
N SER A 227 6.06 2.03 -0.13
CA SER A 227 4.93 1.49 -0.90
C SER A 227 4.97 -0.04 -0.98
N LEU A 228 6.15 -0.65 -1.09
CA LEU A 228 6.29 -2.11 -1.15
C LEU A 228 6.02 -2.80 0.19
N GLU A 229 6.48 -2.24 1.31
CA GLU A 229 6.17 -2.76 2.65
C GLU A 229 4.66 -2.61 2.94
N TYR A 230 4.10 -1.42 2.70
CA TYR A 230 2.67 -1.16 2.88
C TYR A 230 1.79 -2.09 2.01
N THR A 231 2.13 -2.25 0.73
CA THR A 231 1.36 -3.15 -0.16
C THR A 231 1.59 -4.63 0.15
N ARG A 232 2.68 -5.03 0.81
CA ARG A 232 2.92 -6.44 1.16
C ARG A 232 1.92 -6.96 2.19
N ALA A 233 1.60 -6.16 3.22
CA ALA A 233 0.56 -6.51 4.18
C ALA A 233 -0.83 -6.64 3.51
N LEU A 234 -1.13 -5.72 2.57
CA LEU A 234 -2.36 -5.78 1.77
C LEU A 234 -2.40 -7.01 0.86
N HIS A 235 -1.29 -7.36 0.20
CA HIS A 235 -1.16 -8.58 -0.59
C HIS A 235 -1.32 -9.83 0.27
N GLU A 236 -0.71 -9.87 1.46
CA GLU A 236 -0.85 -10.98 2.39
C GLU A 236 -2.32 -11.18 2.76
N ARG A 237 -3.01 -10.11 3.16
CA ARG A 237 -4.44 -10.18 3.49
C ARG A 237 -5.25 -10.69 2.31
N TYR A 238 -4.93 -10.27 1.09
CA TYR A 238 -5.63 -10.77 -0.09
C TYR A 238 -5.38 -12.26 -0.36
N PHE A 239 -4.13 -12.72 -0.20
CA PHE A 239 -3.82 -14.15 -0.23
C PHE A 239 -4.60 -14.92 0.84
N ALA A 240 -4.64 -14.43 2.08
CA ALA A 240 -5.41 -15.04 3.17
C ALA A 240 -6.89 -15.20 2.80
N ILE A 241 -7.50 -14.13 2.26
CA ILE A 241 -8.90 -14.13 1.82
C ILE A 241 -9.12 -15.16 0.71
N LEU A 242 -8.32 -15.13 -0.35
CA LEU A 242 -8.48 -16.04 -1.49
C LEU A 242 -8.28 -17.50 -1.08
N PHE A 243 -7.28 -17.78 -0.23
CA PHE A 243 -7.03 -19.12 0.29
C PHE A 243 -8.18 -19.62 1.15
N GLU A 244 -8.72 -18.78 2.04
CA GLU A 244 -9.84 -19.17 2.88
C GLU A 244 -11.09 -19.42 2.04
N ARG A 245 -11.33 -18.63 1.00
CA ARG A 245 -12.42 -18.87 0.04
C ARG A 245 -12.25 -20.17 -0.73
N TYR A 246 -11.03 -20.47 -1.17
CA TYR A 246 -10.70 -21.74 -1.82
C TYR A 246 -10.97 -22.91 -0.88
N ARG A 247 -10.51 -22.83 0.38
CA ARG A 247 -10.66 -23.88 1.39
C ARG A 247 -12.10 -24.11 1.84
N GLN A 248 -12.83 -23.03 2.16
CA GLN A 248 -14.18 -23.12 2.74
C GLN A 248 -15.26 -23.33 1.68
N PHE A 249 -15.11 -22.71 0.50
CA PHE A 249 -16.18 -22.62 -0.50
C PHE A 249 -15.82 -23.26 -1.84
N GLY A 250 -14.62 -23.83 -1.98
CA GLY A 250 -14.20 -24.50 -3.21
C GLY A 250 -14.08 -23.54 -4.41
N ALA A 251 -13.75 -22.27 -4.15
CA ALA A 251 -13.51 -21.28 -5.20
C ALA A 251 -12.44 -21.78 -6.19
N SER A 252 -12.46 -21.31 -7.45
CA SER A 252 -11.46 -21.76 -8.44
C SER A 252 -10.05 -21.23 -8.09
N PRO A 253 -9.00 -22.05 -8.27
CA PRO A 253 -7.62 -21.64 -8.01
C PRO A 253 -7.09 -20.62 -9.03
N ASP A 254 -7.77 -20.41 -10.16
CA ASP A 254 -7.37 -19.47 -11.21
C ASP A 254 -7.19 -18.05 -10.67
N ARG A 255 -8.05 -17.61 -9.74
CA ARG A 255 -7.93 -16.28 -9.13
C ARG A 255 -6.69 -16.16 -8.24
N ILE A 256 -6.33 -17.23 -7.52
CA ILE A 256 -5.12 -17.27 -6.67
C ILE A 256 -3.87 -17.18 -7.55
N VAL A 257 -3.82 -17.97 -8.63
CA VAL A 257 -2.70 -17.99 -9.58
C VAL A 257 -2.58 -16.64 -10.30
N ALA A 258 -3.70 -16.11 -10.81
CA ALA A 258 -3.70 -14.81 -11.48
C ALA A 258 -3.23 -13.67 -10.57
N PHE A 259 -3.65 -13.68 -9.29
CA PHE A 259 -3.18 -12.69 -8.33
C PHE A 259 -1.70 -12.86 -7.97
N SER A 260 -1.26 -14.10 -7.75
CA SER A 260 0.14 -14.44 -7.51
C SER A 260 1.05 -13.94 -8.63
N GLU A 261 0.66 -14.18 -9.87
CA GLU A 261 1.42 -13.74 -11.03
C GLU A 261 1.34 -12.20 -11.22
N ARG A 262 0.18 -11.56 -10.99
CA ARG A 262 0.02 -10.10 -11.08
C ARG A 262 0.92 -9.36 -10.09
N SER A 263 0.91 -9.78 -8.82
CA SER A 263 1.67 -9.11 -7.75
C SER A 263 3.18 -9.19 -7.99
N ARG A 264 3.67 -10.30 -8.52
CA ARG A 264 5.09 -10.47 -8.91
C ARG A 264 5.43 -9.75 -10.21
N ALA A 265 4.57 -9.81 -11.21
CA ALA A 265 4.78 -9.13 -12.49
C ALA A 265 4.87 -7.61 -12.29
N LEU A 266 4.16 -7.01 -11.34
CA LEU A 266 4.28 -5.59 -11.01
C LEU A 266 5.72 -5.23 -10.59
N LEU A 267 6.30 -5.99 -9.66
CA LEU A 267 7.67 -5.78 -9.16
C LEU A 267 8.71 -5.96 -10.26
N LEU A 268 8.59 -7.03 -11.06
CA LEU A 268 9.49 -7.29 -12.17
C LEU A 268 9.41 -6.16 -13.20
N ARG A 269 8.20 -5.72 -13.57
CA ARG A 269 7.98 -4.61 -14.50
C ARG A 269 8.59 -3.31 -13.97
N GLN A 270 8.39 -3.01 -12.70
CA GLN A 270 8.99 -1.86 -12.03
C GLN A 270 10.52 -1.92 -12.09
N LYS A 271 11.13 -3.05 -11.75
CA LYS A 271 12.58 -3.24 -11.80
C LYS A 271 13.12 -3.11 -13.23
N LEU A 272 12.47 -3.73 -14.22
CA LEU A 272 12.85 -3.63 -15.62
C LEU A 272 12.72 -2.19 -16.15
N ALA A 273 11.68 -1.45 -15.71
CA ALA A 273 11.51 -0.05 -16.06
C ALA A 273 12.61 0.83 -15.46
N ALA A 274 12.96 0.61 -14.18
CA ALA A 274 14.06 1.32 -13.51
C ALA A 274 15.43 1.02 -14.15
N ASP A 275 15.72 -0.26 -14.42
CA ASP A 275 16.96 -0.68 -15.08
C ASP A 275 17.05 -0.14 -16.51
N ALA A 276 15.93 -0.10 -17.23
CA ALA A 276 15.84 0.53 -18.55
C ALA A 276 16.06 2.05 -18.48
N ALA A 277 15.52 2.75 -17.47
CA ALA A 277 15.76 4.18 -17.26
C ALA A 277 17.24 4.48 -16.96
N LEU A 278 17.88 3.65 -16.13
CA LEU A 278 19.32 3.73 -15.83
C LEU A 278 20.20 3.52 -17.07
N GLN A 279 19.88 2.53 -17.90
CA GLN A 279 20.65 2.19 -19.10
C GLN A 279 20.44 3.16 -20.29
N ARG A 280 19.31 3.88 -20.36
CA ARG A 280 18.92 4.73 -21.51
C ARG A 280 19.19 6.22 -21.30
N SER A 281 19.86 6.59 -20.21
CA SER A 281 20.08 7.97 -19.71
C SER A 281 20.97 8.90 -20.56
N ARG A 282 21.01 8.74 -21.89
CA ARG A 282 21.56 9.78 -22.79
C ARG A 282 20.66 10.19 -23.96
N ASP A 283 19.80 9.30 -24.45
CA ASP A 283 19.04 9.57 -25.67
C ASP A 283 17.54 9.89 -25.44
N HIS A 284 16.98 9.55 -24.26
CA HIS A 284 15.52 9.68 -23.98
C HIS A 284 15.17 10.34 -22.64
N ALA A 285 16.13 10.95 -21.94
CA ALA A 285 15.90 11.57 -20.63
C ALA A 285 14.77 12.62 -20.69
N THR A 286 14.74 13.44 -21.75
CA THR A 286 13.70 14.45 -21.97
C THR A 286 12.30 13.85 -22.13
N THR A 287 12.17 12.71 -22.81
CA THR A 287 10.87 12.05 -23.02
C THR A 287 10.32 11.44 -21.73
N LEU A 288 11.20 10.93 -20.85
CA LEU A 288 10.81 10.40 -19.54
C LEU A 288 10.41 11.52 -18.58
N ASP A 289 11.14 12.64 -18.58
CA ASP A 289 10.77 13.84 -17.80
C ASP A 289 9.42 14.40 -18.27
N GLU A 290 9.21 14.49 -19.59
CA GLU A 290 7.92 14.88 -20.17
C GLU A 290 6.78 13.93 -19.74
N GLU A 291 7.05 12.62 -19.63
CA GLU A 291 6.06 11.64 -19.18
C GLU A 291 5.69 11.86 -17.71
N THR A 292 6.69 12.04 -16.85
CA THR A 292 6.49 12.29 -15.42
C THR A 292 5.68 13.57 -15.20
N VAL A 293 6.08 14.67 -15.84
CA VAL A 293 5.35 15.96 -15.76
C VAL A 293 3.90 15.80 -16.22
N LEU A 294 3.68 15.09 -17.33
CA LEU A 294 2.33 14.88 -17.87
C LEU A 294 1.46 14.01 -16.94
N ARG A 295 2.04 13.01 -16.28
CA ARG A 295 1.34 12.18 -15.27
C ARG A 295 0.96 13.00 -14.04
N THR A 296 1.86 13.83 -13.54
CA THR A 296 1.59 14.74 -12.43
C THR A 296 0.49 15.75 -12.80
N GLU A 297 0.57 16.38 -13.97
CA GLU A 297 -0.47 17.30 -14.44
C GLU A 297 -1.83 16.58 -14.57
N LEU A 298 -1.85 15.37 -15.10
CA LEU A 298 -3.08 14.58 -15.23
C LEU A 298 -3.72 14.29 -13.86
N ALA A 299 -2.91 13.93 -12.86
CA ALA A 299 -3.38 13.68 -11.51
C ALA A 299 -3.97 14.95 -10.87
N GLU A 300 -3.28 16.08 -10.99
CA GLU A 300 -3.79 17.39 -10.52
C GLU A 300 -5.12 17.75 -11.21
N GLN A 301 -5.23 17.54 -12.53
CA GLN A 301 -6.47 17.84 -13.24
C GLN A 301 -7.64 16.94 -12.81
N LYS A 302 -7.38 15.67 -12.46
CA LYS A 302 -8.38 14.75 -11.91
C LYS A 302 -8.82 15.15 -10.51
N ASN A 303 -7.89 15.54 -9.63
CA ASN A 303 -8.21 16.09 -8.32
C ASN A 303 -9.12 17.32 -8.44
N ASN A 304 -8.77 18.25 -9.32
CA ASN A 304 -9.58 19.45 -9.54
C ASN A 304 -10.98 19.11 -10.06
N LEU A 305 -11.13 18.09 -10.92
CA LEU A 305 -12.44 17.67 -11.40
C LEU A 305 -13.35 17.21 -10.24
N VAL A 306 -12.79 16.47 -9.28
CA VAL A 306 -13.52 15.99 -8.11
C VAL A 306 -14.00 17.15 -7.25
N GLU A 307 -13.15 18.15 -7.03
CA GLU A 307 -13.53 19.38 -6.33
C GLU A 307 -14.65 20.11 -7.07
N MET A 308 -14.51 20.33 -8.38
CA MET A 308 -15.54 20.98 -9.21
C MET A 308 -16.88 20.26 -9.15
N GLU A 309 -16.88 18.92 -9.23
CA GLU A 309 -18.10 18.10 -9.13
C GLU A 309 -18.73 18.19 -7.73
N ALA A 310 -17.92 18.23 -6.68
CA ALA A 310 -18.38 18.35 -5.29
C ALA A 310 -18.98 19.73 -4.97
N TYR A 311 -18.37 20.81 -5.46
CA TYR A 311 -18.87 22.18 -5.28
C TYR A 311 -20.04 22.53 -6.22
N GLY A 312 -20.39 21.64 -7.15
CA GLY A 312 -21.51 21.85 -8.07
C GLY A 312 -21.22 22.95 -9.10
N ASP A 313 -19.97 23.01 -9.58
CA ASP A 313 -19.55 23.96 -10.61
C ASP A 313 -20.41 23.83 -11.88
N PRO A 314 -20.51 24.88 -12.72
CA PRO A 314 -21.35 24.86 -13.91
C PRO A 314 -21.05 23.65 -14.81
N PRO A 315 -22.07 22.93 -15.32
CA PRO A 315 -21.85 21.73 -16.15
C PRO A 315 -20.95 21.97 -17.38
N GLY A 316 -20.98 23.19 -17.94
CA GLY A 316 -20.10 23.56 -19.05
C GLY A 316 -18.61 23.61 -18.67
N ASP A 317 -18.29 24.00 -17.44
CA ASP A 317 -16.93 24.08 -16.92
C ASP A 317 -16.43 22.68 -16.54
N ILE A 318 -17.29 21.85 -15.92
CA ILE A 318 -17.02 20.43 -15.67
C ILE A 318 -16.76 19.69 -17.00
N ASP A 319 -17.58 19.90 -18.03
CA ASP A 319 -17.37 19.32 -19.36
C ASP A 319 -16.08 19.79 -20.02
N ALA A 320 -15.71 21.06 -19.82
CA ALA A 320 -14.45 21.60 -20.32
C ALA A 320 -13.25 20.95 -19.61
N GLN A 321 -13.34 20.74 -18.29
CA GLN A 321 -12.31 20.06 -17.50
C GLN A 321 -12.17 18.58 -17.91
N LYS A 322 -13.28 17.86 -18.10
CA LYS A 322 -13.29 16.49 -18.64
C LYS A 322 -12.61 16.41 -20.01
N LYS A 323 -12.88 17.38 -20.91
CA LYS A 323 -12.19 17.48 -22.20
C LYS A 323 -10.69 17.79 -22.06
N LYS A 324 -10.28 18.58 -21.07
CA LYS A 324 -8.86 18.86 -20.78
C LYS A 324 -8.14 17.58 -20.35
N ILE A 325 -8.71 16.84 -19.40
CA ILE A 325 -8.20 15.54 -18.94
C ILE A 325 -8.07 14.57 -20.11
N PHE A 326 -9.11 14.41 -20.91
CA PHE A 326 -9.09 13.53 -22.08
C PHE A 326 -7.93 13.84 -23.05
N ARG A 327 -7.68 15.13 -23.33
CA ARG A 327 -6.54 15.53 -24.18
C ARG A 327 -5.18 15.21 -23.55
N LEU A 328 -5.04 15.32 -22.23
CA LEU A 328 -3.82 14.94 -21.52
C LEU A 328 -3.60 13.42 -21.58
N GLU A 329 -4.67 12.62 -21.44
CA GLU A 329 -4.63 11.17 -21.58
C GLU A 329 -4.23 10.74 -23.00
N GLU A 330 -4.77 11.40 -24.04
CA GLU A 330 -4.37 11.16 -25.43
C GLU A 330 -2.89 11.49 -25.66
N LYS A 331 -2.41 12.62 -25.12
CA LYS A 331 -0.98 12.99 -25.18
C LYS A 331 -0.11 11.96 -24.48
N TRP A 332 -0.52 11.48 -23.30
CA TRP A 332 0.23 10.51 -22.53
C TRP A 332 0.29 9.16 -23.26
N ALA A 333 -0.84 8.69 -23.80
CA ALA A 333 -0.89 7.50 -24.62
C ALA A 333 0.00 7.61 -25.88
N ALA A 334 0.05 8.78 -26.51
CA ALA A 334 0.93 9.03 -27.66
C ALA A 334 2.42 9.08 -27.27
N LEU A 335 2.76 9.62 -26.11
CA LEU A 335 4.12 9.66 -25.57
C LEU A 335 4.62 8.26 -25.22
N ARG A 336 3.78 7.45 -24.56
CA ARG A 336 4.07 6.06 -24.19
C ARG A 336 4.38 5.19 -25.42
N LYS A 337 3.74 5.44 -26.56
CA LYS A 337 4.05 4.75 -27.84
C LYS A 337 5.44 5.08 -28.40
N LYS A 338 6.05 6.21 -28.01
CA LYS A 338 7.38 6.62 -28.46
C LYS A 338 8.50 6.05 -27.59
N LEU A 339 8.19 5.60 -26.37
CA LEU A 339 9.16 5.00 -25.47
C LEU A 339 9.54 3.59 -25.96
N PRO A 340 10.83 3.19 -25.94
CA PRO A 340 11.27 1.90 -26.48
C PRO A 340 10.63 0.70 -25.78
N SER A 341 10.29 -0.32 -26.56
CA SER A 341 9.32 -1.38 -26.24
C SER A 341 9.59 -2.20 -24.97
N ALA A 342 10.80 -2.23 -24.40
CA ALA A 342 10.98 -2.90 -23.10
C ALA A 342 10.22 -2.23 -21.93
N ALA A 343 9.78 -0.98 -22.10
CA ALA A 343 8.88 -0.29 -21.16
C ALA A 343 7.40 -0.32 -21.59
N ALA A 344 7.11 -0.62 -22.87
CA ALA A 344 5.78 -0.53 -23.46
C ALA A 344 5.11 -1.89 -23.76
N ASP A 345 5.89 -2.97 -23.93
CA ASP A 345 5.43 -4.33 -24.31
C ASP A 345 5.26 -5.28 -23.12
N ALA A 346 5.40 -4.81 -21.87
CA ALA A 346 4.89 -5.58 -20.76
C ALA A 346 3.36 -5.48 -20.79
N SER A 347 2.71 -6.34 -21.57
CA SER A 347 1.26 -6.49 -21.54
C SER A 347 0.81 -6.65 -20.09
N ASP A 348 -0.28 -5.97 -19.71
CA ASP A 348 -0.97 -6.27 -18.44
C ASP A 348 -1.53 -7.71 -18.43
N GLU A 349 -1.40 -8.44 -19.54
CA GLU A 349 -1.70 -9.87 -19.62
C GLU A 349 -0.71 -10.67 -18.78
N VAL A 350 -1.22 -11.09 -17.63
CA VAL A 350 -0.61 -12.09 -16.76
C VAL A 350 -0.87 -13.48 -17.34
N ALA A 351 0.10 -14.40 -17.21
CA ALA A 351 -0.08 -15.76 -17.68
C ALA A 351 -1.30 -16.43 -17.02
N THR A 352 -2.19 -17.01 -17.81
CA THR A 352 -3.34 -17.75 -17.28
C THR A 352 -2.89 -19.08 -16.67
N LEU A 353 -3.64 -19.60 -15.69
CA LEU A 353 -3.39 -20.94 -15.15
C LEU A 353 -3.27 -21.98 -16.28
N LYS A 354 -4.15 -21.92 -17.28
CA LYS A 354 -4.12 -22.84 -18.41
C LYS A 354 -2.83 -22.73 -19.22
N ALA A 355 -2.36 -21.51 -19.50
CA ALA A 355 -1.09 -21.29 -20.20
C ALA A 355 0.10 -21.86 -19.41
N ILE A 356 0.12 -21.66 -18.08
CA ILE A 356 1.17 -22.23 -17.21
C ILE A 356 1.11 -23.76 -17.23
N GLN A 357 -0.08 -24.34 -17.16
CA GLN A 357 -0.26 -25.80 -17.21
C GLN A 357 0.22 -26.38 -18.54
N ASP A 358 -0.08 -25.73 -19.66
CA ASP A 358 0.33 -26.17 -20.99
C ASP A 358 1.84 -26.02 -21.21
N PHE A 359 2.48 -25.07 -20.51
CA PHE A 359 3.94 -24.87 -20.52
C PHE A 359 4.71 -25.99 -19.79
N LEU A 360 4.10 -26.66 -18.82
CA LEU A 360 4.79 -27.69 -18.04
C LEU A 360 5.23 -28.86 -18.92
N PRO A 361 6.47 -29.36 -18.80
CA PRO A 361 7.05 -30.36 -19.71
C PRO A 361 6.44 -31.76 -19.57
N SER A 362 5.94 -32.12 -18.38
CA SER A 362 5.41 -33.46 -18.09
C SER A 362 4.36 -33.44 -16.96
N ASP A 363 3.62 -34.54 -16.77
CA ASP A 363 2.70 -34.70 -15.62
C ASP A 363 3.45 -34.90 -14.28
N SER A 364 4.76 -35.19 -14.35
CA SER A 364 5.67 -35.26 -13.18
C SER A 364 6.37 -33.93 -12.87
N ALA A 365 6.08 -32.88 -13.65
CA ALA A 365 6.57 -31.54 -13.41
C ALA A 365 5.63 -30.76 -12.49
N MET A 366 6.21 -29.95 -11.62
CA MET A 366 5.47 -28.97 -10.81
C MET A 366 6.17 -27.63 -10.89
N LEU A 367 5.39 -26.57 -11.13
CA LEU A 367 5.82 -25.20 -10.86
C LEU A 367 5.33 -24.81 -9.48
N VAL A 368 6.21 -24.29 -8.64
CA VAL A 368 5.88 -23.81 -7.30
C VAL A 368 6.12 -22.32 -7.21
N GLU A 369 5.08 -21.60 -6.81
CA GLU A 369 5.12 -20.18 -6.52
C GLU A 369 5.00 -19.97 -5.02
N TYR A 370 5.73 -18.99 -4.52
CA TYR A 370 5.65 -18.56 -3.13
C TYR A 370 5.21 -17.10 -3.05
N PHE A 371 4.41 -16.80 -2.03
CA PHE A 371 4.34 -15.48 -1.43
C PHE A 371 4.72 -15.61 0.05
N TYR A 372 5.72 -14.84 0.47
CA TYR A 372 6.26 -14.87 1.82
C TYR A 372 6.22 -13.47 2.43
N ASN A 373 5.65 -13.31 3.62
CA ASN A 373 5.78 -12.07 4.38
C ASN A 373 6.73 -12.28 5.57
N PRO A 374 7.92 -11.64 5.62
CA PRO A 374 8.86 -11.81 6.71
C PRO A 374 8.37 -11.26 8.05
N GLU A 375 7.46 -10.28 8.05
CA GLU A 375 6.95 -9.67 9.29
C GLU A 375 6.01 -10.61 10.04
N SER A 376 5.07 -11.23 9.33
CA SER A 376 4.12 -12.19 9.89
C SER A 376 4.65 -13.63 9.89
N GLY A 377 5.69 -13.91 9.09
CA GLY A 377 6.17 -15.25 8.79
C GLY A 377 5.18 -16.07 7.95
N ALA A 378 4.14 -15.45 7.35
CA ALA A 378 3.15 -16.16 6.56
C ALA A 378 3.74 -16.61 5.22
N LEU A 379 3.52 -17.88 4.87
CA LEU A 379 4.00 -18.50 3.64
C LEU A 379 2.82 -19.13 2.88
N TYR A 380 2.53 -18.56 1.71
CA TYR A 380 1.49 -19.03 0.79
C TYR A 380 2.16 -19.70 -0.40
N GLN A 381 1.75 -20.93 -0.69
CA GLN A 381 2.45 -21.80 -1.64
C GLN A 381 1.46 -22.34 -2.65
N ILE A 382 1.78 -22.19 -3.93
CA ILE A 382 0.92 -22.58 -5.05
C ILE A 382 1.71 -23.53 -5.95
N GLY A 383 1.38 -24.82 -5.89
CA GLY A 383 1.95 -25.87 -6.74
C GLY A 383 1.08 -26.16 -7.94
N ILE A 384 1.50 -25.70 -9.13
CA ILE A 384 0.80 -25.87 -10.39
C ILE A 384 1.32 -27.11 -11.12
N ARG A 385 0.38 -27.97 -11.57
CA ARG A 385 0.64 -29.17 -12.37
C ARG A 385 -0.23 -29.13 -13.63
N ARG A 386 0.13 -29.92 -14.66
CA ARG A 386 -0.69 -30.07 -15.89
C ARG A 386 -2.17 -30.35 -15.60
N GLN A 387 -2.43 -31.13 -14.56
CA GLN A 387 -3.77 -31.57 -14.17
C GLN A 387 -4.08 -31.19 -12.72
N GLY A 388 -4.06 -29.89 -12.43
CA GLY A 388 -4.58 -29.31 -11.20
C GLY A 388 -3.57 -28.49 -10.41
N VAL A 389 -4.05 -27.91 -9.32
CA VAL A 389 -3.28 -27.01 -8.46
C VAL A 389 -3.35 -27.53 -7.03
N ARG A 390 -2.23 -27.47 -6.31
CA ARG A 390 -2.16 -27.67 -4.86
C ARG A 390 -1.82 -26.35 -4.20
N ILE A 391 -2.57 -26.00 -3.17
CA ILE A 391 -2.42 -24.74 -2.46
C ILE A 391 -2.20 -25.09 -1.00
N VAL A 392 -1.13 -24.54 -0.41
CA VAL A 392 -0.72 -24.81 0.96
C VAL A 392 -0.38 -23.48 1.62
N GLN A 393 -0.85 -23.31 2.86
CA GLN A 393 -0.47 -22.21 3.73
C GLN A 393 0.34 -22.78 4.89
N ASN A 394 1.53 -22.22 5.10
CA ASN A 394 2.44 -22.55 6.19
C ASN A 394 2.95 -21.26 6.85
N SER A 395 3.83 -21.41 7.83
CA SER A 395 4.60 -20.32 8.40
C SER A 395 6.09 -20.66 8.37
N LEU A 396 6.91 -19.66 8.08
CA LEU A 396 8.36 -19.75 8.09
C LEU A 396 8.92 -18.53 8.82
N SER A 397 9.74 -18.75 9.84
CA SER A 397 10.38 -17.66 10.58
C SER A 397 11.46 -17.00 9.72
N ALA A 398 11.46 -15.67 9.66
CA ALA A 398 12.51 -14.90 9.00
C ALA A 398 13.89 -15.19 9.61
N ALA A 399 13.97 -15.33 10.94
CA ALA A 399 15.22 -15.64 11.63
C ALA A 399 15.75 -17.04 11.28
N ASP A 400 14.87 -18.04 11.14
CA ASP A 400 15.29 -19.39 10.74
C ASP A 400 15.82 -19.41 9.31
N LEU A 401 15.16 -18.66 8.42
CA LEU A 401 15.58 -18.52 7.03
C LEU A 401 16.91 -17.76 6.92
N GLU A 402 17.04 -16.61 7.58
CA GLU A 402 18.29 -15.83 7.62
C GLU A 402 19.44 -16.62 8.22
N ALA A 403 19.21 -17.37 9.30
CA ALA A 403 20.20 -18.23 9.91
C ALA A 403 20.69 -19.31 8.94
N PHE A 404 19.78 -19.95 8.20
CA PHE A 404 20.15 -20.93 7.18
C PHE A 404 20.92 -20.28 6.03
N ILE A 405 20.48 -19.11 5.57
CA ILE A 405 21.15 -18.34 4.51
C ILE A 405 22.58 -18.01 4.93
N ALA A 406 22.77 -17.47 6.13
CA ALA A 406 24.09 -17.17 6.67
C ALA A 406 24.94 -18.44 6.80
N PHE A 407 24.32 -19.57 7.11
CA PHE A 407 24.98 -20.87 7.24
C PHE A 407 25.51 -21.41 5.90
N VAL A 408 24.83 -21.14 4.77
CA VAL A 408 25.18 -21.64 3.43
C VAL A 408 25.79 -20.60 2.48
N ARG A 409 25.89 -19.33 2.92
CA ARG A 409 26.34 -18.19 2.09
C ARG A 409 27.72 -18.38 1.44
N ASP A 410 28.63 -19.08 2.11
CA ASP A 410 29.92 -19.48 1.55
C ASP A 410 29.89 -20.99 1.30
N GLU A 411 29.58 -21.36 0.05
CA GLU A 411 29.38 -22.75 -0.36
C GLU A 411 30.64 -23.61 -0.13
N ASP A 412 31.84 -23.06 -0.38
CA ASP A 412 33.10 -23.78 -0.23
C ASP A 412 33.45 -23.96 1.25
N ALA A 413 33.27 -22.92 2.07
CA ALA A 413 33.46 -23.03 3.52
C ALA A 413 32.43 -23.99 4.15
N ALA A 414 31.18 -23.97 3.70
CA ALA A 414 30.11 -24.85 4.16
C ALA A 414 30.41 -26.32 3.80
N LYS A 415 30.81 -26.60 2.56
CA LYS A 415 31.21 -27.95 2.11
C LYS A 415 32.41 -28.46 2.90
N ASN A 416 33.43 -27.63 3.09
CA ASN A 416 34.63 -28.01 3.84
C ASN A 416 34.32 -28.31 5.31
N ARG A 417 33.47 -27.50 5.97
CA ARG A 417 33.04 -27.74 7.35
C ARG A 417 32.18 -28.99 7.48
N ALA A 418 31.23 -29.22 6.57
CA ALA A 418 30.38 -30.41 6.61
C ALA A 418 31.15 -31.74 6.51
N ASN A 419 32.31 -31.73 5.86
CA ASN A 419 33.17 -32.90 5.74
C ASN A 419 34.00 -33.20 7.00
N ILE A 420 34.28 -32.19 7.82
CA ILE A 420 35.22 -32.27 8.94
C ILE A 420 34.49 -32.22 10.30
N ASP A 421 33.38 -31.48 10.39
CA ASP A 421 32.61 -31.25 11.60
C ASP A 421 31.25 -31.95 11.52
N ARG A 422 31.10 -33.01 12.33
CA ARG A 422 29.86 -33.79 12.44
C ARG A 422 28.69 -32.95 12.98
N THR A 423 28.93 -32.07 13.93
CA THR A 423 27.88 -31.23 14.54
C THR A 423 27.34 -30.27 13.48
N TYR A 424 28.23 -29.65 12.71
CA TYR A 424 27.86 -28.79 11.59
C TYR A 424 27.03 -29.55 10.55
N ARG A 425 27.46 -30.76 10.18
CA ARG A 425 26.72 -31.60 9.23
C ARG A 425 25.34 -31.99 9.73
N ASP A 426 25.23 -32.40 10.98
CA ASP A 426 23.95 -32.81 11.58
C ASP A 426 22.98 -31.61 11.67
N GLN A 427 23.49 -30.42 11.99
CA GLN A 427 22.73 -29.16 11.96
C GLN A 427 22.29 -28.79 10.54
N PHE A 428 23.18 -28.90 9.55
CA PHE A 428 22.84 -28.65 8.14
C PHE A 428 21.71 -29.55 7.67
N VAL A 429 21.82 -30.86 7.90
CA VAL A 429 20.81 -31.84 7.49
C VAL A 429 19.47 -31.55 8.14
N TRP A 430 19.47 -31.20 9.43
CA TRP A 430 18.25 -30.84 10.15
C TRP A 430 17.58 -29.58 9.58
N GLN A 431 18.34 -28.49 9.39
CA GLN A 431 17.81 -27.23 8.84
C GLN A 431 17.35 -27.39 7.38
N ALA A 432 18.13 -28.08 6.54
CA ALA A 432 17.75 -28.36 5.16
C ALA A 432 16.48 -29.21 5.08
N ARG A 433 16.31 -30.20 5.98
CA ARG A 433 15.10 -31.00 6.06
C ARG A 433 13.89 -30.17 6.49
N MET A 434 14.04 -29.33 7.52
CA MET A 434 13.00 -28.43 7.99
C MET A 434 12.53 -27.50 6.87
N LEU A 435 13.47 -26.88 6.15
CA LEU A 435 13.14 -26.01 5.02
C LEU A 435 12.48 -26.77 3.87
N TYR A 436 12.96 -27.97 3.54
CA TYR A 436 12.31 -28.82 2.55
C TYR A 436 10.86 -29.14 2.95
N ASP A 437 10.63 -29.59 4.19
CA ASP A 437 9.30 -29.96 4.67
C ASP A 437 8.33 -28.77 4.67
N THR A 438 8.85 -27.58 5.00
CA THR A 438 8.08 -26.32 5.02
C THR A 438 7.80 -25.76 3.62
N LEU A 439 8.83 -25.68 2.77
CA LEU A 439 8.74 -25.05 1.44
C LEU A 439 8.13 -25.97 0.37
N LEU A 440 8.32 -27.29 0.48
CA LEU A 440 7.94 -28.20 -0.60
C LEU A 440 7.25 -29.48 -0.14
N GLY A 441 7.56 -29.99 1.06
CA GLY A 441 7.12 -31.31 1.52
C GLY A 441 5.62 -31.51 1.43
N GLN A 442 4.83 -30.55 1.93
CA GLN A 442 3.37 -30.63 1.87
C GLN A 442 2.81 -30.47 0.44
N LEU A 443 3.42 -29.61 -0.37
CA LEU A 443 3.02 -29.40 -1.77
C LEU A 443 3.26 -30.64 -2.62
N ALA A 444 4.45 -31.23 -2.50
CA ALA A 444 4.84 -32.44 -3.21
C ALA A 444 4.04 -33.66 -2.73
N GLY A 445 3.85 -33.81 -1.41
CA GLY A 445 3.22 -35.00 -0.83
C GLY A 445 3.86 -36.28 -1.37
N ASP A 446 3.04 -37.26 -1.76
CA ASP A 446 3.51 -38.54 -2.32
C ASP A 446 3.78 -38.51 -3.84
N LEU A 447 3.88 -37.33 -4.46
CA LEU A 447 4.05 -37.24 -5.90
C LEU A 447 5.45 -37.71 -6.34
N PRO A 448 5.56 -38.48 -7.44
CA PRO A 448 6.84 -38.85 -8.03
C PRO A 448 7.40 -37.67 -8.83
N LEU A 449 7.72 -36.58 -8.13
CA LEU A 449 8.18 -35.33 -8.69
C LEU A 449 9.56 -35.52 -9.32
N LYS A 450 9.65 -35.34 -10.65
CA LYS A 450 10.91 -35.50 -11.40
C LYS A 450 11.50 -34.17 -11.84
N GLU A 451 10.65 -33.16 -11.99
CA GLU A 451 11.00 -31.83 -12.47
C GLU A 451 10.33 -30.80 -11.57
N LEU A 452 11.14 -29.91 -10.98
CA LEU A 452 10.68 -28.82 -10.13
C LEU A 452 11.07 -27.49 -10.77
N ILE A 453 10.09 -26.64 -11.03
CA ILE A 453 10.30 -25.24 -11.39
C ILE A 453 9.95 -24.43 -10.15
N VAL A 454 10.90 -23.67 -9.63
CA VAL A 454 10.67 -22.84 -8.44
C VAL A 454 10.66 -21.38 -8.85
N VAL A 455 9.59 -20.68 -8.51
CA VAL A 455 9.50 -19.23 -8.63
C VAL A 455 9.58 -18.63 -7.22
N PRO A 456 10.76 -18.18 -6.79
CA PRO A 456 10.96 -17.68 -5.44
C PRO A 456 10.35 -16.28 -5.24
N ASP A 457 10.18 -15.89 -3.98
CA ASP A 457 9.72 -14.56 -3.57
C ASP A 457 10.61 -13.98 -2.46
N GLY A 458 10.88 -12.67 -2.54
CA GLY A 458 11.70 -11.93 -1.59
C GLY A 458 13.05 -12.60 -1.29
N ILE A 459 13.33 -12.81 -0.01
CA ILE A 459 14.56 -13.44 0.49
C ILE A 459 14.76 -14.90 0.00
N LEU A 460 13.69 -15.60 -0.40
CA LEU A 460 13.80 -16.94 -0.99
C LEU A 460 14.44 -16.91 -2.39
N GLY A 461 14.46 -15.74 -3.04
CA GLY A 461 15.04 -15.54 -4.37
C GLY A 461 16.40 -14.85 -4.37
N ALA A 462 16.97 -14.57 -3.20
CA ALA A 462 18.21 -13.82 -3.05
C ALA A 462 19.50 -14.67 -3.29
N PHE A 463 19.41 -15.77 -4.04
CA PHE A 463 20.51 -16.71 -4.30
C PHE A 463 20.82 -16.85 -5.79
#